data_AF-A0A0A9ES06-F1
#
_entry.id   AF-A0A0A9ES06-F1
#
_cell.length_a   1.000
_cell.length_b   1.000
_cell.length_c   1.000
_cell.angle_alpha   90.00
_cell.angle_beta   90.00
_cell.angle_gamma   90.00
#
_symmetry.space_group_name_H-M   'P 1'
#
loop_
_entity.id
_entity.type
_entity.pdbx_description
1 polymer ?
#
loop_
_entity_poly.entity_id
_entity_poly.type
_entity_poly.pdbx_seq_one_letter_code
_entity_poly.pdbx_strand_id
1 'polypeptide(L)'
;MFHSMPPISWSDISYYHNQILPLIRKYKVLHLNRTDARLANNGLPMEIQKLRCRVNYASLRFTSQIEELGKRVIRILRQNGPFLVLHLRYEIDMLAFSGCTQGCSTEEAEELTRMRYAYPWWKEKIIDSDMKRKDGLCPLTPEETALVLRALDIDRSMQIYIAAGEIYGGKRRMAALTSAYPNVVRKETLLEPSDLMFFQNHSSQMAALDYLVSLESDIFVPTYDGNMAKVVEGHRRFVLFYLAIQLVFCECNIQHTKLHVNLISIIFCHSSGVLMLSWKGEKKRF
;
A
#
# COMPACT_ATOMS: atom_id res chain seq x y z
N MET A 1 -28.78 -21.05 13.72
CA MET A 1 -27.48 -21.65 14.07
C MET A 1 -26.54 -21.42 12.90
N PHE A 2 -25.44 -20.69 13.08
CA PHE A 2 -24.44 -20.48 12.01
C PHE A 2 -23.31 -21.50 12.17
N HIS A 3 -22.62 -21.82 11.06
CA HIS A 3 -21.40 -22.63 11.10
C HIS A 3 -20.18 -21.72 10.98
N SER A 4 -19.14 -21.97 11.76
CA SER A 4 -17.92 -21.15 11.79
C SER A 4 -16.71 -22.00 11.40
N MET A 5 -15.91 -21.56 10.43
CA MET A 5 -14.73 -22.29 9.95
C MET A 5 -13.64 -21.35 9.43
N PRO A 6 -12.36 -21.75 9.43
CA PRO A 6 -11.33 -21.04 8.71
C PRO A 6 -11.45 -21.30 7.20
N PRO A 7 -11.41 -20.25 6.35
CA PRO A 7 -11.27 -20.45 4.91
C PRO A 7 -9.88 -20.98 4.53
N ILE A 8 -9.82 -21.71 3.43
CA ILE A 8 -8.56 -22.17 2.83
C ILE A 8 -8.06 -21.07 1.87
N SER A 9 -6.82 -20.63 2.07
CA SER A 9 -6.18 -19.63 1.19
C SER A 9 -5.80 -20.25 -0.15
N TRP A 10 -5.90 -19.47 -1.22
CA TRP A 10 -5.72 -19.86 -2.62
C TRP A 10 -6.66 -20.96 -3.11
N SER A 11 -7.88 -20.98 -2.55
CA SER A 11 -8.91 -21.94 -2.96
C SER A 11 -9.47 -21.64 -4.35
N ASP A 12 -9.63 -22.68 -5.16
CA ASP A 12 -10.24 -22.62 -6.49
C ASP A 12 -11.77 -22.77 -6.44
N ILE A 13 -12.41 -22.77 -7.61
CA ILE A 13 -13.86 -22.90 -7.74
C ILE A 13 -14.40 -24.21 -7.15
N SER A 14 -13.62 -25.29 -7.20
CA SER A 14 -14.04 -26.61 -6.71
C SER A 14 -14.23 -26.61 -5.19
N TYR A 15 -13.38 -25.90 -4.44
CA TYR A 15 -13.55 -25.71 -3.00
C TYR A 15 -14.89 -25.05 -2.67
N TYR A 16 -15.25 -24.01 -3.42
CA TYR A 16 -16.50 -23.29 -3.19
C TYR A 16 -17.73 -24.15 -3.53
N HIS A 17 -17.69 -24.91 -4.62
CA HIS A 17 -18.79 -25.79 -5.01
C HIS A 17 -18.94 -27.02 -4.12
N ASN A 18 -17.83 -27.67 -3.77
CA ASN A 18 -17.85 -28.98 -3.13
C ASN A 18 -17.82 -28.89 -1.60
N GLN A 19 -17.25 -27.82 -1.02
CA GLN A 19 -17.16 -27.67 0.43
C GLN A 19 -18.04 -26.54 0.96
N ILE A 20 -17.92 -25.33 0.41
CA ILE A 20 -18.62 -24.15 0.95
C ILE A 20 -20.12 -24.18 0.66
N LEU A 21 -20.53 -24.49 -0.57
CA LEU A 21 -21.93 -24.49 -0.97
C LEU A 21 -22.79 -25.50 -0.18
N PRO A 22 -22.37 -26.75 0.07
CA PRO A 22 -23.10 -27.67 0.95
C PRO A 22 -23.28 -27.14 2.37
N LEU A 23 -22.25 -26.50 2.93
CA LEU A 23 -22.31 -25.91 4.27
C LEU A 23 -23.31 -24.75 4.33
N ILE A 24 -23.30 -23.86 3.34
CA ILE A 24 -24.29 -22.77 3.23
C ILE A 24 -25.70 -23.33 3.09
N ARG A 25 -25.92 -24.37 2.26
CA ARG A 25 -27.23 -25.00 2.08
C ARG A 25 -27.78 -25.60 3.39
N LYS A 26 -26.90 -26.23 4.18
CA LYS A 26 -27.24 -26.86 5.47
C LYS A 26 -27.47 -25.84 6.59
N TYR A 27 -26.52 -24.93 6.81
CA TYR A 27 -26.52 -24.04 7.98
C TYR A 27 -27.13 -22.66 7.72
N LYS A 28 -27.41 -22.32 6.46
CA LYS A 28 -27.92 -21.02 5.96
C LYS A 28 -26.97 -19.85 6.14
N VAL A 29 -26.21 -19.81 7.24
CA VAL A 29 -25.21 -18.79 7.54
C VAL A 29 -23.87 -19.48 7.81
N LEU A 30 -22.86 -19.07 7.04
CA LEU A 30 -21.47 -19.50 7.20
C LEU A 30 -20.61 -18.30 7.63
N HIS A 31 -19.94 -18.43 8.75
CA HIS A 31 -18.99 -17.45 9.28
C HIS A 31 -17.56 -17.92 9.00
N LEU A 32 -16.86 -17.20 8.11
CA LEU A 32 -15.45 -17.45 7.85
C LEU A 32 -14.61 -16.68 8.87
N ASN A 33 -13.96 -17.39 9.79
CA ASN A 33 -13.30 -16.79 10.96
C ASN A 33 -11.92 -16.19 10.65
N ARG A 34 -11.50 -16.18 9.38
CA ARG A 34 -10.33 -15.45 8.88
C ARG A 34 -10.71 -14.70 7.61
N THR A 35 -10.22 -13.48 7.49
CA THR A 35 -10.53 -12.56 6.38
C THR A 35 -9.34 -12.33 5.46
N ASP A 36 -8.17 -12.88 5.78
CA ASP A 36 -6.92 -12.76 5.03
C ASP A 36 -6.67 -13.91 4.02
N ALA A 37 -7.56 -14.90 3.98
CA ALA A 37 -7.49 -15.98 3.00
C ALA A 37 -7.74 -15.45 1.59
N ARG A 38 -6.81 -15.75 0.67
CA ARG A 38 -6.87 -15.27 -0.71
C ARG A 38 -7.71 -16.21 -1.56
N LEU A 39 -8.47 -15.66 -2.49
CA LEU A 39 -9.07 -16.44 -3.58
C LEU A 39 -7.97 -16.86 -4.55
N ALA A 40 -8.08 -18.05 -5.14
CA ALA A 40 -7.22 -18.41 -6.27
C ALA A 40 -7.41 -17.38 -7.40
N ASN A 41 -6.29 -16.95 -7.98
CA ASN A 41 -6.28 -16.16 -9.21
C ASN A 41 -5.94 -17.04 -10.42
N ASN A 42 -5.40 -18.23 -10.17
CA ASN A 42 -4.87 -19.14 -11.18
C ASN A 42 -6.03 -19.96 -11.75
N GLY A 43 -6.04 -20.20 -13.06
CA GLY A 43 -7.03 -21.06 -13.72
C GLY A 43 -8.43 -20.44 -13.88
N LEU A 44 -8.63 -19.18 -13.51
CA LEU A 44 -9.89 -18.47 -13.78
C LEU A 44 -9.89 -17.83 -15.17
N PRO A 45 -11.01 -17.90 -15.92
CA PRO A 45 -11.16 -17.19 -17.18
C PRO A 45 -10.87 -15.70 -17.03
N MET A 46 -10.21 -15.11 -18.03
CA MET A 46 -9.80 -13.70 -18.02
C MET A 46 -10.96 -12.73 -17.74
N GLU A 47 -12.14 -13.00 -18.30
CA GLU A 47 -13.33 -12.18 -18.10
C GLU A 47 -13.82 -12.18 -16.65
N ILE A 48 -13.67 -13.30 -15.93
CA ILE A 48 -14.00 -13.39 -14.51
C ILE A 48 -12.99 -12.59 -13.67
N GLN A 49 -11.70 -12.64 -14.03
CA GLN A 49 -10.69 -11.85 -13.33
C GLN A 49 -10.92 -10.34 -13.54
N LYS A 50 -11.21 -9.90 -14.77
CA LYS A 50 -11.59 -8.52 -15.05
C LYS A 50 -12.84 -8.10 -14.27
N LEU A 51 -13.89 -8.92 -14.28
CA LEU A 51 -15.12 -8.64 -13.54
C LEU A 51 -14.85 -8.50 -12.04
N ARG A 52 -14.06 -9.40 -11.44
CA ARG A 52 -13.64 -9.31 -10.03
C ARG A 52 -12.95 -7.99 -9.72
N CYS A 53 -11.99 -7.57 -10.55
CA CYS A 53 -11.32 -6.28 -10.38
C CYS A 53 -12.32 -5.12 -10.43
N ARG A 54 -13.16 -5.07 -11.47
CA ARG A 54 -14.13 -3.99 -11.68
C ARG A 54 -15.11 -3.90 -10.51
N VAL A 55 -15.66 -5.03 -10.07
CA VAL A 55 -16.59 -5.08 -8.94
C VAL A 55 -15.91 -4.62 -7.65
N ASN A 56 -14.71 -5.11 -7.34
CA ASN A 56 -14.00 -4.73 -6.11
C ASN A 56 -13.75 -3.22 -6.05
N TYR A 57 -13.26 -2.61 -7.14
CA TYR A 57 -13.00 -1.17 -7.14
C TYR A 57 -14.29 -0.34 -7.19
N ALA A 58 -15.29 -0.74 -7.96
CA ALA A 58 -16.57 -0.03 -8.02
C ALA A 58 -17.36 -0.10 -6.70
N SER A 59 -17.21 -1.19 -5.94
CA SER A 59 -17.85 -1.39 -4.64
C SER A 59 -17.06 -0.79 -3.47
N LEU A 60 -15.79 -0.44 -3.66
CA LEU A 60 -14.99 0.20 -2.62
C LEU A 60 -15.44 1.65 -2.44
N ARG A 61 -16.22 1.89 -1.39
CA ARG A 61 -16.70 3.22 -0.98
C ARG A 61 -16.35 3.46 0.47
N PHE A 62 -15.89 4.66 0.80
CA PHE A 62 -15.64 5.04 2.18
C PHE A 62 -16.88 5.68 2.79
N THR A 63 -16.86 5.88 4.10
CA THR A 63 -17.93 6.65 4.75
C THR A 63 -17.92 8.08 4.23
N SER A 64 -19.09 8.74 4.24
CA SER A 64 -19.22 10.13 3.75
C SER A 64 -18.21 11.07 4.41
N GLN A 65 -17.95 10.90 5.71
CA GLN A 65 -16.97 11.67 6.47
C GLN A 65 -15.55 11.58 5.88
N ILE A 66 -15.10 10.37 5.52
CA ILE A 66 -13.77 10.15 4.92
C ILE A 66 -13.74 10.74 3.50
N GLU A 67 -14.80 10.54 2.72
CA GLU A 67 -14.88 11.05 1.35
C GLU A 67 -14.91 12.59 1.30
N GLU A 68 -15.67 13.23 2.20
CA GLU A 68 -15.75 14.69 2.30
C GLU A 68 -14.42 15.30 2.71
N LEU A 69 -13.77 14.73 3.72
CA LEU A 69 -12.44 15.20 4.13
C LEU A 69 -11.40 14.96 3.03
N GLY A 70 -11.42 13.80 2.37
CA GLY A 70 -10.57 13.50 1.21
C GLY A 70 -10.74 14.53 0.11
N LYS A 71 -11.97 14.81 -0.30
CA LYS A 71 -12.28 15.84 -1.30
C LYS A 71 -11.76 17.22 -0.88
N ARG A 72 -11.81 17.57 0.40
CA ARG A 72 -11.26 18.83 0.92
C ARG A 72 -9.74 18.87 0.79
N VAL A 73 -9.03 17.83 1.21
CA VAL A 73 -7.56 17.73 1.07
C VAL A 73 -7.16 17.83 -0.40
N ILE A 74 -7.82 17.07 -1.28
CA ILE A 74 -7.57 17.09 -2.73
C ILE A 74 -7.79 18.50 -3.29
N ARG A 75 -8.86 19.20 -2.87
CA ARG A 75 -9.14 20.57 -3.31
C ARG A 75 -8.01 21.54 -2.91
N ILE A 76 -7.53 21.45 -1.66
CA ILE A 76 -6.42 22.29 -1.17
C ILE A 76 -5.14 22.03 -1.99
N LEU A 77 -4.83 20.76 -2.26
CA LEU A 77 -3.67 20.40 -3.08
C LEU A 77 -3.81 20.94 -4.51
N ARG A 78 -4.95 20.69 -5.16
CA ARG A 78 -5.23 21.12 -6.53
C ARG A 78 -5.24 22.65 -6.71
N GLN A 79 -5.60 23.41 -5.68
CA GLN A 79 -5.50 24.88 -5.70
C GLN A 79 -4.06 25.38 -5.85
N ASN A 80 -3.07 24.57 -5.44
CA ASN A 80 -1.65 24.87 -5.57
C ASN A 80 -1.03 24.26 -6.84
N GLY A 81 -1.84 23.68 -7.73
CA GLY A 81 -1.41 23.10 -9.00
C GLY A 81 -1.38 21.55 -8.99
N PRO A 82 -0.67 20.95 -9.97
CA PRO A 82 -0.39 19.52 -9.97
C PRO A 82 0.38 19.08 -8.74
N PHE A 83 0.10 17.89 -8.23
CA PHE A 83 0.76 17.35 -7.04
C PHE A 83 1.12 15.86 -7.20
N LEU A 84 2.23 15.51 -6.57
CA LEU A 84 2.73 14.15 -6.47
C LEU A 84 2.33 13.59 -5.09
N VAL A 85 1.88 12.34 -5.06
CA VAL A 85 1.72 11.59 -3.81
C VAL A 85 2.87 10.61 -3.67
N LEU A 86 3.62 10.77 -2.59
CA LEU A 86 4.70 9.88 -2.20
C LEU A 86 4.19 8.97 -1.07
N HIS A 87 3.95 7.70 -1.39
CA HIS A 87 3.63 6.68 -0.40
C HIS A 87 4.93 6.13 0.20
N LEU A 88 5.39 6.84 1.24
CA LEU A 88 6.67 6.61 1.91
C LEU A 88 6.51 5.59 3.05
N ARG A 89 6.74 4.31 2.77
CA ARG A 89 6.60 3.22 3.75
C ARG A 89 7.88 3.04 4.59
N TYR A 90 8.33 4.11 5.23
CA TYR A 90 9.52 4.14 6.11
C TYR A 90 9.11 4.25 7.59
N GLU A 91 8.07 3.52 7.98
CA GLU A 91 7.57 3.47 9.36
C GLU A 91 8.28 2.37 10.16
N ILE A 92 8.36 2.53 11.48
CA ILE A 92 9.11 1.64 12.37
C ILE A 92 8.64 0.17 12.31
N ASP A 93 7.33 -0.05 12.19
CA ASP A 93 6.73 -1.39 12.05
C ASP A 93 7.15 -2.05 10.74
N MET A 94 7.21 -1.28 9.64
CA MET A 94 7.63 -1.79 8.34
C MET A 94 9.12 -2.15 8.34
N LEU A 95 9.97 -1.31 8.91
CA LEU A 95 11.41 -1.56 8.99
C LEU A 95 11.71 -2.76 9.89
N ALA A 96 11.05 -2.86 11.05
CA ALA A 96 11.19 -4.00 11.94
C ALA A 96 10.69 -5.30 11.28
N PHE A 97 9.55 -5.26 10.60
CA PHE A 97 8.98 -6.43 9.90
C PHE A 97 9.85 -6.91 8.73
N SER A 98 10.32 -5.98 7.89
CA SER A 98 11.16 -6.30 6.73
C SER A 98 12.59 -6.64 7.10
N GLY A 99 13.06 -6.24 8.29
CA GLY A 99 14.44 -6.40 8.72
C GLY A 99 15.42 -5.46 8.02
N CYS A 100 14.93 -4.47 7.27
CA CYS A 100 15.74 -3.55 6.50
C CYS A 100 16.31 -2.44 7.38
N THR A 101 17.63 -2.31 7.41
CA THR A 101 18.37 -1.37 8.28
C THR A 101 19.20 -0.35 7.50
N GLN A 102 18.98 -0.21 6.19
CA GLN A 102 19.71 0.76 5.37
C GLN A 102 19.49 2.19 5.90
N GLY A 103 20.58 2.88 6.19
CA GLY A 103 20.56 4.23 6.75
C GLY A 103 20.29 4.28 8.27
N CYS A 104 20.05 3.15 8.93
CA CYS A 104 19.94 3.10 10.39
C CYS A 104 21.32 3.15 11.06
N SER A 105 21.39 3.71 12.27
CA SER A 105 22.53 3.48 13.16
C SER A 105 22.49 2.06 13.73
N THR A 106 23.57 1.64 14.39
CA THR A 106 23.62 0.35 15.10
C THR A 106 22.51 0.26 16.15
N GLU A 107 22.28 1.34 16.90
CA GLU A 107 21.24 1.40 17.94
C GLU A 107 19.83 1.33 17.35
N GLU A 108 19.59 2.03 16.23
CA GLU A 108 18.33 1.96 15.49
C GLU A 108 18.08 0.53 14.96
N ALA A 109 19.10 -0.12 14.40
CA ALA A 109 19.01 -1.49 13.90
C ALA A 109 18.72 -2.51 15.02
N GLU A 110 19.31 -2.32 16.20
CA GLU A 110 19.02 -3.14 17.39
C GLU A 110 17.60 -2.91 17.90
N GLU A 111 17.11 -1.67 17.92
CA GLU A 111 15.73 -1.35 18.28
C GLU A 111 14.73 -2.07 17.38
N LEU A 112 14.91 -1.96 16.06
CA LEU A 112 14.07 -2.64 15.06
C LEU A 112 14.11 -4.17 15.25
N THR A 113 15.27 -4.71 15.61
CA THR A 113 15.43 -6.14 15.92
C THR A 113 14.67 -6.53 17.18
N ARG A 114 14.80 -5.78 18.28
CA ARG A 114 14.04 -6.03 19.50
C ARG A 114 12.53 -5.99 19.24
N MET A 115 12.06 -4.99 18.49
CA MET A 115 10.65 -4.88 18.10
C MET A 115 10.18 -6.11 17.32
N ARG A 116 10.94 -6.55 16.31
CA ARG A 116 10.62 -7.74 15.52
C ARG A 116 10.48 -8.99 16.36
N TYR A 117 11.34 -9.19 17.35
CA TYR A 117 11.25 -10.34 18.25
C TYR A 117 10.08 -10.23 19.24
N ALA A 118 9.70 -9.01 19.63
CA ALA A 118 8.59 -8.77 20.56
C ALA A 118 7.21 -9.15 20.00
N TYR A 119 7.04 -9.26 18.67
CA TYR A 119 5.78 -9.63 18.01
C TYR A 119 5.72 -11.13 17.66
N PRO A 120 5.06 -12.02 18.45
CA PRO A 120 5.20 -13.48 18.28
C PRO A 120 4.66 -14.02 16.96
N TRP A 121 3.70 -13.33 16.34
CA TRP A 121 3.07 -13.76 15.09
C TRP A 121 3.89 -13.45 13.82
N TRP A 122 4.95 -12.63 13.91
CA TRP A 122 5.89 -12.46 12.80
C TRP A 122 6.82 -13.65 12.73
N LYS A 123 6.66 -14.48 11.70
CA LYS A 123 7.35 -15.77 11.57
C LYS A 123 8.85 -15.62 11.32
N GLU A 124 9.24 -14.72 10.43
CA GLU A 124 10.64 -14.45 10.10
C GLU A 124 11.27 -13.57 11.19
N LYS A 125 12.23 -14.13 11.92
CA LYS A 125 12.96 -13.43 13.00
C LYS A 125 14.38 -13.10 12.64
N ILE A 126 15.07 -13.99 11.95
CA ILE A 126 16.44 -13.79 11.47
C ILE A 126 16.33 -13.38 10.00
N ILE A 127 16.81 -12.19 9.67
CA ILE A 127 16.67 -11.59 8.34
C ILE A 127 18.02 -10.98 7.98
N ASP A 128 18.52 -11.32 6.81
CA ASP A 128 19.65 -10.65 6.17
C ASP A 128 19.13 -9.39 5.46
N SER A 129 19.42 -8.23 6.04
CA SER A 129 18.99 -6.92 5.52
C SER A 129 19.58 -6.65 4.13
N ASP A 130 20.84 -7.00 3.91
CA ASP A 130 21.54 -6.69 2.66
C ASP A 130 20.99 -7.55 1.52
N MET A 131 20.71 -8.82 1.78
CA MET A 131 20.06 -9.70 0.82
C MET A 131 18.65 -9.23 0.48
N LYS A 132 17.80 -8.95 1.49
CA LYS A 132 16.45 -8.40 1.25
C LYS A 132 16.49 -7.11 0.42
N ARG A 133 17.49 -6.27 0.64
CA ARG A 133 17.65 -5.03 -0.11
C ARG A 133 18.04 -5.27 -1.57
N LYS A 134 18.98 -6.18 -1.83
CA LYS A 134 19.36 -6.59 -3.19
C LYS A 134 18.17 -7.16 -3.96
N ASP A 135 17.30 -7.89 -3.28
CA ASP A 135 16.07 -8.45 -3.86
C ASP A 135 14.96 -7.40 -4.10
N GLY A 136 15.17 -6.14 -3.73
CA GLY A 136 14.17 -5.07 -3.85
C GLY A 136 13.04 -5.19 -2.81
N LEU A 137 13.24 -5.93 -1.72
CA LEU A 137 12.25 -6.18 -0.67
C LEU A 137 12.37 -5.22 0.52
N CYS A 138 13.12 -4.13 0.35
CA CYS A 138 13.25 -3.06 1.34
C CYS A 138 12.58 -1.77 0.86
N PRO A 139 11.96 -0.99 1.76
CA PRO A 139 11.53 0.35 1.41
C PRO A 139 12.73 1.23 1.06
N LEU A 140 12.54 2.16 0.13
CA LEU A 140 13.52 3.24 -0.11
C LEU A 140 13.59 4.14 1.12
N THR A 141 14.80 4.60 1.46
CA THR A 141 14.95 5.66 2.46
C THR A 141 14.48 7.00 1.86
N PRO A 142 14.16 8.03 2.68
CA PRO A 142 13.83 9.35 2.14
C PRO A 142 14.97 9.97 1.33
N GLU A 143 16.22 9.72 1.69
CA GLU A 143 17.40 10.15 0.93
C GLU A 143 17.42 9.53 -0.48
N GLU A 144 17.23 8.21 -0.57
CA GLU A 144 17.17 7.49 -1.85
C GLU A 144 15.97 7.92 -2.68
N THR A 145 14.83 8.13 -2.03
CA THR A 145 13.63 8.65 -2.67
C THR A 145 13.90 9.99 -3.33
N ALA A 146 14.61 10.90 -2.65
CA ALA A 146 14.97 12.20 -3.21
C ALA A 146 15.87 12.08 -4.45
N LEU A 147 16.82 11.13 -4.45
CA LEU A 147 17.67 10.84 -5.60
C LEU A 147 16.86 10.30 -6.77
N VAL A 148 15.91 9.39 -6.50
CA VAL A 148 15.08 8.79 -7.53
C VAL A 148 14.12 9.82 -8.14
N LEU A 149 13.46 10.65 -7.34
CA LEU A 149 12.60 11.72 -7.85
C LEU A 149 13.39 12.69 -8.75
N ARG A 150 14.64 13.01 -8.39
CA ARG A 150 15.52 13.84 -9.23
C ARG A 150 15.90 13.14 -10.53
N ALA A 151 16.19 11.84 -10.48
CA ALA A 151 16.53 11.06 -11.67
C ALA A 151 15.34 10.91 -12.64
N LEU A 152 14.12 10.97 -12.12
CA LEU A 152 12.88 11.01 -12.91
C LEU A 152 12.52 12.41 -13.42
N ASP A 153 13.39 13.40 -13.22
CA ASP A 153 13.16 14.80 -13.62
C ASP A 153 11.90 15.41 -12.99
N ILE A 154 11.56 14.98 -11.76
CA ILE A 154 10.48 15.60 -10.99
C ILE A 154 10.94 17.00 -10.57
N ASP A 155 10.19 18.01 -11.02
CA ASP A 155 10.46 19.40 -10.74
C ASP A 155 10.56 19.67 -9.23
N ARG A 156 11.60 20.43 -8.84
CA ARG A 156 11.87 20.75 -7.43
C ARG A 156 10.74 21.53 -6.76
N SER A 157 9.99 22.32 -7.52
CA SER A 157 8.83 23.08 -7.05
C SER A 157 7.55 22.26 -6.96
N MET A 158 7.52 21.03 -7.49
CA MET A 158 6.37 20.15 -7.42
C MET A 158 5.90 19.98 -5.98
N GLN A 159 4.60 20.12 -5.74
CA GLN A 159 4.02 19.85 -4.43
C GLN A 159 3.99 18.35 -4.18
N ILE A 160 4.56 17.91 -3.05
CA ILE A 160 4.63 16.49 -2.67
C ILE A 160 3.80 16.26 -1.41
N TYR A 161 2.73 15.47 -1.54
CA TYR A 161 1.95 14.98 -0.42
C TYR A 161 2.53 13.64 0.09
N ILE A 162 2.89 13.57 1.37
CA ILE A 162 3.38 12.33 1.99
C ILE A 162 2.20 11.50 2.49
N ALA A 163 1.92 10.39 1.81
CA ALA A 163 0.97 9.36 2.22
C ALA A 163 1.67 8.32 3.10
N ALA A 164 1.83 8.62 4.38
CA ALA A 164 2.49 7.73 5.34
C ALA A 164 2.04 7.98 6.79
N GLY A 165 2.28 7.00 7.66
CA GLY A 165 2.33 7.21 9.10
C GLY A 165 3.58 7.97 9.54
N GLU A 166 3.95 7.82 10.82
CA GLU A 166 5.16 8.44 11.35
C GLU A 166 6.42 7.83 10.72
N ILE A 167 7.25 8.70 10.14
CA ILE A 167 8.50 8.29 9.50
C ILE A 167 9.55 8.03 10.57
N TYR A 168 10.16 6.85 10.54
CA TYR A 168 11.18 6.49 11.52
C TYR A 168 12.42 7.40 11.42
N GLY A 169 12.85 7.94 12.56
CA GLY A 169 13.88 9.00 12.62
C GLY A 169 13.37 10.42 12.33
N GLY A 170 12.08 10.59 12.03
CA GLY A 170 11.38 11.88 11.97
C GLY A 170 12.05 12.91 11.05
N LYS A 171 12.15 14.15 11.53
CA LYS A 171 12.72 15.29 10.78
C LYS A 171 14.15 15.03 10.30
N ARG A 172 14.97 14.34 11.10
CA ARG A 172 16.36 14.01 10.73
C ARG A 172 16.38 13.15 9.47
N ARG A 173 15.55 12.11 9.43
CA ARG A 173 15.45 11.20 8.27
C ARG A 173 14.85 11.87 7.04
N MET A 174 13.91 12.79 7.25
CA MET A 174 13.26 13.52 6.15
C MET A 174 14.11 14.64 5.55
N ALA A 175 15.20 15.05 6.22
CA ALA A 175 15.95 16.27 5.89
C ALA A 175 16.47 16.30 4.44
N ALA A 176 16.99 15.17 3.93
CA ALA A 176 17.47 15.12 2.55
C ALA A 176 16.34 15.29 1.53
N LEU A 177 15.18 14.65 1.79
CA LEU A 177 14.01 14.75 0.92
C LEU A 177 13.44 16.17 0.92
N THR A 178 13.25 16.77 2.10
CA THR A 178 12.69 18.13 2.21
C THR A 178 13.66 19.22 1.76
N SER A 179 14.98 18.97 1.82
CA SER A 179 15.99 19.86 1.23
C SER A 179 15.99 19.79 -0.31
N ALA A 180 15.77 18.60 -0.88
CA ALA A 180 15.65 18.42 -2.32
C ALA A 180 14.32 18.96 -2.87
N TYR A 181 13.22 18.75 -2.14
CA TYR A 181 11.85 19.13 -2.49
C TYR A 181 11.23 19.93 -1.34
N PRO A 182 11.26 21.28 -1.39
CA PRO A 182 10.79 22.12 -0.28
C PRO A 182 9.27 22.10 -0.08
N ASN A 183 8.48 21.79 -1.11
CA ASN A 183 7.01 21.85 -1.07
C ASN A 183 6.37 20.54 -0.60
N VAL A 184 6.91 19.96 0.46
CA VAL A 184 6.43 18.71 1.07
C VAL A 184 5.35 19.01 2.11
N VAL A 185 4.19 18.37 1.96
CA VAL A 185 3.02 18.54 2.83
C VAL A 185 2.48 17.18 3.30
N ARG A 186 1.73 17.20 4.41
CA ARG A 186 1.00 16.06 4.96
C ARG A 186 -0.43 16.46 5.29
N LYS A 187 -1.32 15.49 5.51
CA LYS A 187 -2.68 15.78 6.01
C LYS A 187 -2.66 16.60 7.30
N GLU A 188 -1.70 16.35 8.20
CA GLU A 188 -1.54 17.10 9.45
C GLU A 188 -1.11 18.57 9.26
N THR A 189 -0.53 18.90 8.10
CA THR A 189 -0.17 20.30 7.76
C THR A 189 -1.23 21.00 6.92
N LEU A 190 -2.14 20.24 6.31
CA LEU A 190 -3.18 20.76 5.41
C LEU A 190 -4.53 20.95 6.10
N LEU A 191 -4.73 20.29 7.24
CA LEU A 191 -5.99 20.24 7.96
C LEU A 191 -5.81 20.72 9.40
N GLU A 192 -6.88 21.23 9.99
CA GLU A 192 -6.89 21.58 11.40
C GLU A 192 -6.89 20.30 12.26
N PRO A 193 -6.32 20.32 13.48
CA PRO A 193 -6.37 19.17 14.38
C PRO A 193 -7.79 18.68 14.67
N SER A 194 -8.78 19.58 14.67
CA SER A 194 -10.20 19.27 14.84
C SER A 194 -10.78 18.45 13.67
N ASP A 195 -10.33 18.71 12.43
CA ASP A 195 -10.74 17.96 11.23
C ASP A 195 -10.29 16.50 11.33
N LEU A 196 -9.12 16.26 11.94
CA LEU A 196 -8.53 14.94 12.11
C LEU A 196 -9.05 14.20 13.35
N MET A 197 -9.72 14.88 14.28
CA MET A 197 -10.13 14.32 15.57
C MET A 197 -11.05 13.10 15.44
N PHE A 198 -11.93 13.09 14.44
CA PHE A 198 -12.81 11.95 14.15
C PHE A 198 -12.05 10.67 13.75
N PHE A 199 -10.83 10.84 13.21
CA PHE A 199 -9.98 9.76 12.73
C PHE A 199 -8.82 9.45 13.69
N GLN A 200 -8.69 10.21 14.79
CA GLN A 200 -7.68 9.96 15.80
C GLN A 200 -7.84 8.53 16.36
N ASN A 201 -6.71 7.86 16.55
CA ASN A 201 -6.61 6.45 16.97
C ASN A 201 -7.18 5.42 15.97
N HIS A 202 -7.65 5.85 14.79
CA HIS A 202 -8.10 4.97 13.71
C HIS A 202 -7.13 5.07 12.53
N SER A 203 -5.97 4.42 12.66
CA SER A 203 -4.94 4.40 11.60
C SER A 203 -5.49 3.94 10.23
N SER A 204 -6.48 3.05 10.23
CA SER A 204 -7.17 2.60 9.02
C SER A 204 -7.93 3.69 8.30
N GLN A 205 -8.59 4.59 9.03
CA GLN A 205 -9.35 5.68 8.44
C GLN A 205 -8.41 6.77 7.94
N MET A 206 -7.29 7.01 8.65
CA MET A 206 -6.23 7.89 8.18
C MET A 206 -5.55 7.40 6.90
N ALA A 207 -5.36 6.08 6.77
CA ALA A 207 -4.86 5.48 5.52
C ALA A 207 -5.89 5.51 4.38
N ALA A 208 -7.19 5.46 4.70
CA ALA A 208 -8.25 5.66 3.72
C ALA A 208 -8.24 7.08 3.14
N LEU A 209 -7.90 8.08 3.95
CA LEU A 209 -7.69 9.44 3.46
C LEU A 209 -6.51 9.51 2.50
N ASP A 210 -5.35 8.95 2.88
CA ASP A 210 -4.17 8.86 2.01
C ASP A 210 -4.50 8.14 0.70
N TYR A 211 -5.35 7.12 0.75
CA TYR A 211 -5.79 6.36 -0.41
C TYR A 211 -6.53 7.25 -1.41
N LEU A 212 -7.53 8.00 -0.95
CA LEU A 212 -8.29 8.92 -1.79
C LEU A 212 -7.39 9.98 -2.44
N VAL A 213 -6.49 10.59 -1.66
CA VAL A 213 -5.54 11.59 -2.17
C VAL A 213 -4.58 10.97 -3.20
N SER A 214 -4.13 9.73 -2.96
CA SER A 214 -3.27 8.98 -3.89
C SER A 214 -3.96 8.70 -5.23
N LEU A 215 -5.25 8.36 -5.22
CA LEU A 215 -6.02 8.13 -6.45
C LEU A 215 -6.13 9.37 -7.32
N GLU A 216 -6.27 10.54 -6.71
CA GLU A 216 -6.48 11.82 -7.41
C GLU A 216 -5.19 12.56 -7.76
N SER A 217 -4.02 12.04 -7.35
CA SER A 217 -2.72 12.64 -7.66
C SER A 217 -2.34 12.55 -9.14
N ASP A 218 -1.49 13.47 -9.63
CA ASP A 218 -0.96 13.39 -11.00
C ASP A 218 0.10 12.30 -11.11
N ILE A 219 0.95 12.20 -10.10
CA ILE A 219 2.01 11.22 -10.00
C ILE A 219 1.88 10.50 -8.65
N PHE A 220 1.81 9.18 -8.68
CA PHE A 220 1.84 8.34 -7.49
C PHE A 220 3.15 7.56 -7.45
N VAL A 221 3.91 7.72 -6.37
CA VAL A 221 5.21 7.06 -6.18
C VAL A 221 5.18 6.25 -4.88
N PRO A 222 5.12 4.91 -4.93
CA PRO A 222 5.32 4.09 -3.75
C PRO A 222 6.81 3.78 -3.52
N THR A 223 7.26 3.81 -2.26
CA THR A 223 8.65 3.44 -1.92
C THR A 223 8.81 1.97 -1.54
N TYR A 224 7.71 1.20 -1.52
CA TYR A 224 7.67 -0.21 -1.15
C TYR A 224 6.47 -0.91 -1.79
N ASP A 225 6.63 -2.17 -2.18
CA ASP A 225 5.58 -3.01 -2.80
C ASP A 225 4.56 -3.56 -1.78
N GLY A 226 3.98 -2.65 -0.98
CA GLY A 226 3.00 -2.96 0.05
C GLY A 226 1.56 -3.07 -0.48
N ASN A 227 0.64 -3.50 0.38
CA ASN A 227 -0.79 -3.63 0.03
C ASN A 227 -1.39 -2.31 -0.48
N MET A 228 -1.04 -1.18 0.16
CA MET A 228 -1.49 0.16 -0.22
C MET A 228 -1.04 0.53 -1.64
N ALA A 229 0.24 0.30 -1.96
CA ALA A 229 0.78 0.55 -3.29
C ALA A 229 0.02 -0.26 -4.36
N LYS A 230 -0.17 -1.56 -4.12
CA LYS A 230 -0.91 -2.46 -5.04
C LYS A 230 -2.36 -2.04 -5.26
N VAL A 231 -3.07 -1.67 -4.18
CA VAL A 231 -4.48 -1.29 -4.30
C VAL A 231 -4.65 0.07 -4.97
N VAL A 232 -3.78 1.05 -4.72
CA VAL A 232 -3.79 2.35 -5.41
C VAL A 232 -3.45 2.17 -6.89
N GLU A 233 -2.37 1.45 -7.20
CA GLU A 233 -1.94 1.20 -8.58
C GLU A 233 -3.04 0.52 -9.39
N GLY A 234 -3.64 -0.55 -8.84
CA GLY A 234 -4.73 -1.26 -9.50
C GLY A 234 -5.99 -0.40 -9.63
N HIS A 235 -6.31 0.44 -8.64
CA HIS A 235 -7.49 1.32 -8.73
C HIS A 235 -7.27 2.46 -9.72
N ARG A 236 -6.09 3.09 -9.75
CA ARG A 236 -5.73 4.09 -10.76
C ARG A 236 -5.83 3.52 -12.16
N ARG A 237 -5.37 2.29 -12.40
CA ARG A 237 -5.54 1.59 -13.69
C ARG A 237 -7.01 1.30 -14.04
N PHE A 238 -7.87 1.13 -13.05
CA PHE A 238 -9.31 0.94 -13.27
C PHE A 238 -10.03 2.25 -13.61
N VAL A 239 -9.72 3.35 -12.90
CA VAL A 239 -10.39 4.65 -13.06
C VAL A 239 -9.81 5.47 -14.20
N LEU A 240 -8.50 5.40 -14.42
CA LEU A 240 -7.73 6.33 -15.25
C LEU A 240 -6.82 5.57 -16.23
N PHE A 241 -6.98 5.84 -17.53
CA PHE A 241 -5.98 5.53 -18.55
C PHE A 241 -4.79 6.52 -18.48
N TYR A 242 -4.23 6.80 -17.29
CA TYR A 242 -3.08 7.71 -17.09
C TYR A 242 -1.95 7.07 -16.28
N LEU A 243 -0.72 7.51 -16.59
CA LEU A 243 0.58 6.95 -16.18
C LEU A 243 0.71 6.71 -14.66
N ALA A 244 1.08 5.50 -14.25
CA ALA A 244 1.65 5.23 -12.93
C ALA A 244 3.15 4.99 -13.10
N ILE A 245 3.99 5.81 -12.47
CA ILE A 245 5.45 5.58 -12.49
C ILE A 245 5.75 4.53 -11.43
N GLN A 246 6.00 3.30 -11.89
CA GLN A 246 6.45 2.24 -11.00
C GLN A 246 7.98 2.30 -10.90
N LEU A 247 8.48 2.66 -9.72
CA LEU A 247 9.91 2.53 -9.39
C LEU A 247 10.20 1.06 -9.06
N VAL A 248 10.16 0.19 -10.07
CA VAL A 248 10.60 -1.20 -9.90
C VAL A 248 12.10 -1.25 -10.14
N PHE A 249 12.87 -1.31 -9.05
CA PHE A 249 14.17 -1.97 -9.07
C PHE A 249 13.92 -3.45 -8.74
N CYS A 250 13.66 -4.26 -9.76
CA CYS A 250 13.61 -5.72 -9.61
C CYS A 250 14.23 -6.35 -10.85
N GLU A 251 15.12 -7.31 -10.61
CA GLU A 251 15.85 -8.05 -11.63
C GLU A 251 14.90 -8.68 -12.66
N CYS A 252 15.33 -8.57 -13.92
CA CYS A 252 14.79 -9.28 -15.06
C CYS A 252 14.66 -10.79 -14.79
N ASN A 253 13.44 -11.28 -14.62
CA ASN A 253 13.06 -12.56 -15.18
C ASN A 253 12.08 -12.32 -16.33
N ILE A 254 12.67 -11.85 -17.45
CA ILE A 254 12.02 -11.68 -18.74
C ILE A 254 11.80 -13.08 -19.33
N GLN A 255 10.57 -13.57 -19.34
CA GLN A 255 10.18 -14.50 -20.40
C GLN A 255 10.15 -13.71 -21.72
N HIS A 256 11.01 -14.14 -22.64
CA HIS A 256 11.30 -13.53 -23.94
C HIS A 256 10.05 -13.10 -24.71
N THR A 257 9.91 -11.79 -24.94
CA THR A 257 9.39 -11.24 -26.20
C THR A 257 10.16 -9.97 -26.53
N LYS A 258 11.01 -10.05 -27.55
CA LYS A 258 11.70 -8.90 -28.16
C LYS A 258 10.66 -7.91 -28.67
N LEU A 259 10.67 -6.67 -28.20
CA LEU A 259 10.16 -5.54 -28.99
C LEU A 259 11.00 -4.29 -28.69
N HIS A 260 11.40 -3.63 -29.76
CA HIS A 260 12.26 -2.44 -29.78
C HIS A 260 11.68 -1.26 -28.98
N VAL A 261 12.60 -0.54 -28.34
CA VAL A 261 12.50 0.74 -27.62
C VAL A 261 11.33 1.64 -28.06
N ASN A 262 10.29 1.67 -27.24
CA ASN A 262 9.48 2.83 -26.85
C ASN A 262 8.74 2.41 -25.58
N LEU A 263 8.99 3.10 -24.46
CA LEU A 263 8.51 2.73 -23.12
C LEU A 263 6.96 2.69 -23.07
N ILE A 264 6.40 1.50 -23.27
CA ILE A 264 5.03 1.15 -22.87
C ILE A 264 5.12 -0.25 -22.25
N SER A 265 5.39 -0.31 -20.94
CA SER A 265 5.27 -1.56 -20.20
C SER A 265 3.79 -1.87 -19.99
N ILE A 266 3.23 -2.74 -20.85
CA ILE A 266 1.93 -3.37 -20.61
C ILE A 266 2.15 -4.45 -19.54
N ILE A 267 1.93 -4.09 -18.27
CA ILE A 267 2.01 -5.03 -17.15
C ILE A 267 0.62 -5.59 -16.88
N PHE A 268 0.49 -6.92 -16.98
CA PHE A 268 -0.73 -7.65 -16.65
C PHE A 268 -1.11 -7.44 -15.17
N CYS A 269 -2.40 -7.18 -14.93
CA CYS A 269 -2.97 -7.06 -13.60
C CYS A 269 -3.00 -8.45 -12.91
N HIS A 270 -1.86 -8.90 -12.39
CA HIS A 270 -1.75 -10.14 -11.61
C HIS A 270 -2.14 -9.98 -10.13
N SER A 271 -2.40 -8.74 -9.70
CA SER A 271 -2.58 -8.37 -8.30
C SER A 271 -4.04 -8.40 -7.82
N SER A 272 -4.90 -9.23 -8.42
CA SER A 272 -6.32 -9.32 -8.06
C SER A 272 -6.60 -10.27 -6.91
N GLY A 273 -5.81 -10.22 -5.83
CA GLY A 273 -6.27 -10.75 -4.55
C GLY A 273 -7.52 -9.97 -4.15
N VAL A 274 -8.62 -10.65 -3.84
CA VAL A 274 -9.77 -9.99 -3.20
C VAL A 274 -9.26 -9.43 -1.88
N LEU A 275 -9.01 -8.12 -1.86
CA LEU A 275 -8.71 -7.40 -0.65
C LEU A 275 -10.05 -7.18 0.05
N MET A 276 -10.48 -8.15 0.86
CA MET A 276 -11.37 -7.81 1.96
C MET A 276 -10.53 -6.84 2.82
N LEU A 277 -10.80 -5.54 2.73
CA LEU A 277 -10.21 -4.54 3.62
C LEU A 277 -10.78 -4.76 5.03
N SER A 278 -10.43 -5.88 5.64
CA SER A 278 -10.38 -5.98 7.09
C SER A 278 -9.08 -5.31 7.51
N TRP A 279 -9.06 -3.98 7.44
CA TRP A 279 -8.09 -3.22 8.22
C TRP A 279 -8.42 -3.50 9.68
N LYS A 280 -7.68 -4.43 10.27
CA LYS A 280 -7.66 -4.59 11.70
C LYS A 280 -7.04 -3.30 12.22
N GLY A 281 -7.89 -2.36 12.67
CA GLY A 281 -7.45 -1.36 13.62
C GLY A 281 -6.95 -2.13 14.82
N GLU A 282 -5.64 -2.37 14.88
CA GLU A 282 -5.00 -2.76 16.11
C GLU A 282 -5.28 -1.62 17.08
N LYS A 283 -6.20 -1.87 18.02
CA LYS A 283 -6.22 -1.13 19.28
C LYS A 283 -4.81 -1.27 19.84
N LYS A 284 -3.98 -0.24 19.64
CA LYS A 284 -2.80 0.00 20.47
C LYS A 284 -3.31 0.08 21.90
N ARG A 285 -3.28 -1.04 22.63
CA ARG A 285 -3.20 -0.98 24.09
C ARG A 285 -1.74 -0.64 24.37
N PHE A 286 -1.53 0.61 24.79
CA PHE A 286 -0.38 0.98 25.58
C PHE A 286 -0.36 0.13 26.86
#